data_AF-A0A522URR4-F1
#
_entry.id   AF-A0A522URR4-F1
#
_cell.length_a   1.000
_cell.length_b   1.000
_cell.length_c   1.000
_cell.angle_alpha   90.00
_cell.angle_beta   90.00
_cell.angle_gamma   90.00
#
_symmetry.space_group_name_H-M   'P 1'
#
loop_
_entity.id
_entity.type
_entity.pdbx_description
1 polymer ?
#
loop_
_entity_poly.entity_id
_entity_poly.type
_entity_poly.pdbx_seq_one_letter_code
_entity_poly.pdbx_strand_id
1 'polypeptide(L)'
;MELYRILTNSTAMRGKYLSPPEARQLIEETYLSGHLKVVFPTKETTRKALELADKNKISSARIFDIKLYALALQQKPTYFTTYNIADFKNLGDIPLKTPDEII
;
A
#
# COMPACT_ATOMS: atom_id res chain seq x y z
N MET A 1 5.27 -4.53 -5.85
CA MET A 1 6.37 -5.38 -5.35
C MET A 1 5.95 -6.17 -4.12
N GLU A 2 5.35 -5.53 -3.10
CA GLU A 2 5.00 -6.22 -1.85
C GLU A 2 3.99 -7.37 -2.01
N LEU A 3 2.90 -7.16 -2.74
CA LEU A 3 1.90 -8.22 -3.00
C LEU A 3 2.53 -9.43 -3.71
N TYR A 4 3.28 -9.18 -4.79
CA TYR A 4 4.00 -10.24 -5.52
C TYR A 4 4.99 -10.99 -4.62
N ARG A 5 5.76 -10.26 -3.80
CA ARG A 5 6.71 -10.84 -2.84
C ARG A 5 6.00 -11.72 -1.83
N ILE A 6 4.85 -11.30 -1.30
CA ILE A 6 4.07 -12.08 -0.35
C ILE A 6 3.56 -13.36 -1.04
N LEU A 7 2.91 -13.23 -2.19
CA LEU A 7 2.31 -14.37 -2.91
C LEU A 7 3.33 -15.45 -3.29
N THR A 8 4.59 -15.06 -3.57
CA THR A 8 5.64 -15.98 -4.01
C THR A 8 6.55 -16.49 -2.89
N ASN A 9 6.35 -16.02 -1.65
CA ASN A 9 7.21 -16.36 -0.51
C ASN A 9 6.51 -17.33 0.45
N SER A 10 7.10 -18.51 0.61
CA SER A 10 6.58 -19.60 1.45
C SER A 10 6.50 -19.27 2.95
N THR A 11 7.32 -18.32 3.44
CA THR A 11 7.29 -17.87 4.83
C THR A 11 6.21 -16.80 5.06
N ALA A 12 5.91 -15.98 4.05
CA ALA A 12 4.98 -14.86 4.18
C ALA A 12 3.52 -15.24 3.85
N MET A 13 3.31 -16.11 2.85
CA MET A 13 1.97 -16.54 2.46
C MET A 13 1.49 -17.69 3.33
N ARG A 14 0.31 -17.54 3.95
CA ARG A 14 -0.35 -18.67 4.62
C ARG A 14 -0.98 -19.58 3.57
N GLY A 15 -0.74 -20.90 3.70
CA GLY A 15 -1.22 -21.89 2.74
C GLY A 15 -0.23 -22.11 1.59
N LYS A 16 -0.74 -22.26 0.36
CA LYS A 16 0.10 -22.49 -0.82
C LYS A 16 0.61 -21.16 -1.37
N TYR A 17 1.92 -20.97 -1.34
CA TYR A 17 2.58 -19.90 -2.08
C TYR A 17 2.56 -20.20 -3.59
N LEU A 18 2.57 -19.16 -4.39
CA LEU A 18 2.49 -19.23 -5.85
C LEU A 18 3.88 -19.21 -6.47
N SER A 19 4.02 -19.87 -7.61
CA SER A 19 5.17 -19.65 -8.49
C SER A 19 5.13 -18.24 -9.10
N PRO A 20 6.27 -17.70 -9.57
CA PRO A 20 6.32 -16.42 -10.27
C PRO A 20 5.27 -16.24 -11.39
N PRO A 21 5.02 -17.23 -12.27
CA PRO A 21 4.00 -17.09 -13.31
C PRO A 21 2.58 -17.06 -12.74
N GLU A 22 2.25 -17.95 -11.79
CA GLU A 22 0.93 -17.99 -11.15
C GLU A 22 0.62 -16.66 -10.43
N ALA A 23 1.59 -16.10 -9.71
CA ALA A 23 1.41 -14.82 -9.02
C ALA A 23 1.22 -13.64 -10.00
N ARG A 24 1.96 -13.64 -11.11
CA ARG A 24 1.79 -12.62 -12.16
C ARG A 24 0.38 -12.69 -12.75
N GLN A 25 -0.04 -13.88 -13.15
CA GLN A 25 -1.36 -14.09 -13.76
C GLN A 25 -2.47 -13.65 -12.81
N LEU A 26 -2.44 -14.06 -11.54
CA LEU A 26 -3.42 -13.64 -10.54
C LEU A 26 -3.48 -12.11 -10.40
N ILE A 27 -2.31 -11.45 -10.34
CA ILE A 27 -2.25 -9.99 -10.19
C ILE A 27 -2.85 -9.29 -11.41
N GLU A 28 -2.50 -9.74 -12.60
CA GLU A 28 -2.99 -9.19 -13.87
C GLU A 28 -4.50 -9.35 -13.98
N GLU A 29 -5.00 -10.56 -13.79
CA GLU A 29 -6.43 -10.87 -13.92
C GLU A 29 -7.27 -10.19 -12.84
N THR A 30 -6.80 -10.13 -11.59
CA THR A 30 -7.63 -9.61 -10.48
C THR A 30 -7.53 -8.10 -10.34
N TYR A 31 -6.33 -7.53 -10.44
CA TYR A 31 -6.09 -6.14 -10.04
C TYR A 31 -5.79 -5.21 -11.21
N LEU A 32 -5.26 -5.71 -12.33
CA LEU A 32 -4.87 -4.89 -13.48
C LEU A 32 -5.88 -4.92 -14.63
N SER A 33 -6.67 -6.00 -14.75
CA SER A 33 -7.68 -6.15 -15.80
C SER A 33 -9.00 -5.42 -15.50
N GLY A 34 -9.24 -5.08 -14.23
CA GLY A 34 -10.51 -4.52 -13.76
C GLY A 34 -10.58 -2.99 -13.78
N HIS A 35 -11.50 -2.45 -12.97
CA HIS A 35 -11.75 -1.01 -12.85
C HIS A 35 -10.82 -0.28 -11.86
N LEU A 36 -9.81 -0.98 -11.32
CA LEU A 36 -8.87 -0.38 -10.38
C LEU A 36 -7.90 0.53 -11.14
N LYS A 37 -7.91 1.81 -10.78
CA LYS A 37 -6.89 2.74 -11.26
C LYS A 37 -5.58 2.50 -10.51
N VAL A 38 -4.57 2.00 -11.24
CA VAL A 38 -3.22 1.88 -10.70
C VAL A 38 -2.54 3.25 -10.70
N VAL A 39 -1.99 3.63 -9.56
CA VAL A 39 -1.24 4.88 -9.39
C VAL A 39 0.19 4.59 -9.02
N PHE A 40 1.11 5.37 -9.58
CA PHE A 40 2.54 5.18 -9.38
C PHE A 40 3.13 6.37 -8.62
N PRO A 41 4.08 6.13 -7.69
CA PRO A 41 4.77 7.20 -7.00
C PRO A 41 5.63 8.00 -7.97
N THR A 42 5.65 9.32 -7.77
CA THR A 42 6.49 10.27 -8.49
C THR A 42 7.67 10.73 -7.62
N LYS A 43 8.54 11.58 -8.18
CA LYS A 43 9.57 12.29 -7.40
C LYS A 43 8.94 13.10 -6.26
N GLU A 44 7.83 13.76 -6.52
CA GLU A 44 7.09 14.52 -5.51
C GLU A 44 6.49 13.62 -4.42
N THR A 45 6.01 12.43 -4.77
CA THR A 45 5.56 11.43 -3.79
C THR A 45 6.69 11.07 -2.82
N THR A 46 7.90 10.86 -3.36
CA THR A 46 9.08 10.52 -2.56
C THR A 46 9.48 11.67 -1.65
N ARG A 47 9.54 12.91 -2.16
CA ARG A 47 9.82 14.09 -1.35
C ARG A 47 8.83 14.23 -0.20
N LYS A 48 7.53 14.09 -0.49
CA LYS A 48 6.48 14.21 0.53
C LYS A 48 6.57 13.10 1.59
N ALA A 49 6.93 11.89 1.19
CA ALA A 49 7.14 10.79 2.12
C ALA A 49 8.28 11.06 3.10
N LEU A 50 9.39 11.64 2.63
CA LEU A 50 10.53 12.02 3.48
C LEU A 50 10.16 13.13 4.47
N GLU A 51 9.40 14.14 4.03
CA GLU A 51 8.87 15.20 4.91
C GLU A 51 7.97 14.64 6.01
N LEU A 52 7.07 13.72 5.66
CA LEU A 52 6.19 13.06 6.62
C LEU A 52 6.99 12.21 7.60
N ALA A 53 8.02 11.49 7.13
CA ALA A 53 8.86 10.68 7.97
C ALA A 53 9.65 11.52 8.98
N ASP A 54 10.27 12.62 8.54
CA ASP A 54 11.02 13.51 9.44
C ASP A 54 10.10 14.21 10.45
N LYS A 55 8.95 14.73 9.99
CA LYS A 55 7.96 15.39 10.86
C LYS A 55 7.47 14.47 11.97
N ASN A 56 7.21 13.20 11.64
CA ASN A 56 6.66 12.23 12.59
C ASN A 56 7.74 11.35 13.26
N LYS A 57 9.04 11.63 13.04
CA LYS A 57 10.18 10.87 13.58
C LYS A 57 10.09 9.37 13.30
N ILE A 58 9.67 9.04 12.08
CA ILE A 58 9.48 7.66 11.63
C ILE A 58 10.76 7.12 11.02
N SER A 59 11.14 5.91 11.43
CA SER A 59 12.37 5.23 10.98
C SER A 59 12.12 4.28 9.80
N SER A 60 13.23 3.79 9.23
CA SER A 60 13.33 2.99 8.00
C SER A 60 12.25 1.92 7.83
N ALA A 61 11.94 1.12 8.85
CA ALA A 61 11.02 -0.01 8.73
C ALA A 61 9.61 0.39 8.25
N ARG A 62 9.20 1.64 8.47
CA ARG A 62 7.88 2.16 8.11
C ARG A 62 7.88 3.06 6.88
N ILE A 63 9.03 3.27 6.24
CA ILE A 63 9.16 4.23 5.13
C ILE A 63 8.29 3.85 3.92
N PHE A 64 8.05 2.55 3.72
CA PHE A 64 7.15 2.06 2.67
C PHE A 64 5.71 2.50 2.91
N ASP A 65 5.21 2.33 4.14
CA ASP A 65 3.86 2.77 4.53
C ASP A 65 3.71 4.28 4.38
N ILE A 66 4.71 5.05 4.80
CA ILE A 66 4.71 6.51 4.63
C ILE A 66 4.68 6.90 3.15
N LYS A 67 5.37 6.16 2.29
CA LYS A 67 5.32 6.38 0.83
C LYS A 67 3.93 6.08 0.26
N LEU A 68 3.26 5.03 0.72
CA LEU A 68 1.87 4.73 0.32
C LEU A 68 0.93 5.86 0.74
N TYR A 69 1.05 6.34 1.97
CA TYR A 69 0.22 7.43 2.48
C TYR A 69 0.49 8.75 1.76
N ALA A 70 1.75 9.07 1.48
CA ALA A 70 2.12 10.24 0.68
C ALA A 70 1.52 10.20 -0.73
N LEU A 71 1.47 9.01 -1.36
CA LEU A 71 0.82 8.83 -2.66
C LEU A 71 -0.69 9.06 -2.54
N ALA A 72 -1.32 8.53 -1.49
CA ALA A 72 -2.74 8.72 -1.24
C ALA A 72 -3.09 10.20 -1.05
N LEU A 73 -2.29 10.98 -0.32
CA LEU A 73 -2.50 12.43 -0.15
C LEU A 73 -2.52 13.19 -1.49
N GLN A 74 -1.74 12.72 -2.48
CA GLN A 74 -1.72 13.33 -3.80
C GLN A 74 -2.92 12.93 -4.64
N GLN A 75 -3.39 11.68 -4.53
CA GLN A 75 -4.55 11.19 -5.27
C GLN A 75 -5.88 11.63 -4.66
N LYS A 76 -5.88 12.03 -3.38
CA LYS A 76 -7.05 12.50 -2.61
C LYS A 76 -8.24 11.52 -2.70
N PRO A 77 -8.06 10.24 -2.34
CA PRO A 77 -9.17 9.30 -2.31
C PRO A 77 -10.15 9.68 -1.20
N THR A 78 -11.39 9.20 -1.30
CA THR A 78 -12.41 9.35 -0.24
C THR A 78 -11.97 8.73 1.08
N TYR A 79 -11.27 7.59 1.02
CA TYR A 79 -10.69 6.90 2.18
C TYR A 79 -9.45 6.10 1.77
N PHE A 80 -8.59 5.80 2.75
CA PHE A 80 -7.46 4.90 2.63
C PHE A 80 -7.78 3.59 3.36
N THR A 81 -7.86 2.49 2.61
CA THR A 81 -8.24 1.20 3.17
C THR A 81 -7.03 0.37 3.57
N THR A 82 -6.97 -0.09 4.83
CA THR A 82 -5.92 -0.96 5.35
C THR A 82 -6.36 -1.68 6.62
N TYR A 83 -5.84 -2.87 6.88
CA TYR A 83 -5.97 -3.52 8.20
C TYR A 83 -5.05 -2.86 9.25
N ASN A 84 -3.99 -2.17 8.83
CA ASN A 84 -2.98 -1.58 9.72
C ASN A 84 -3.30 -0.12 10.09
N ILE A 85 -4.54 0.20 10.43
CA ILE A 85 -4.99 1.59 10.67
C ILE A 85 -4.08 2.33 11.68
N ALA A 86 -3.65 1.62 12.73
CA ALA A 86 -2.82 2.20 13.78
C ALA A 86 -1.51 2.81 13.24
N ASP A 87 -0.94 2.24 12.19
CA ASP A 87 0.29 2.75 11.58
C ASP A 87 0.05 4.12 10.95
N PHE A 88 -1.12 4.36 10.37
CA PHE A 88 -1.40 5.60 9.64
C PHE A 88 -2.03 6.68 10.50
N LYS A 89 -2.35 6.36 11.77
CA LYS A 89 -2.94 7.29 12.72
C LYS A 89 -2.01 8.51 12.88
N ASN A 90 -2.58 9.70 12.74
CA ASN A 90 -1.91 11.01 12.84
C ASN A 90 -1.00 11.40 11.65
N LEU A 91 -0.98 10.66 10.55
CA LEU A 91 -0.17 11.04 9.37
C LEU A 91 -0.80 12.15 8.51
N GLY A 92 -2.09 12.43 8.69
CA GLY A 92 -2.81 13.51 8.01
C GLY A 92 -4.32 13.27 8.04
N ASP A 93 -5.01 13.83 7.04
CA ASP A 93 -6.46 14.00 7.09
C ASP A 93 -7.25 13.01 6.20
N ILE A 94 -6.61 11.98 5.62
CA ILE A 94 -7.34 10.99 4.83
C ILE A 94 -8.09 10.06 5.79
N PRO A 95 -9.42 9.90 5.66
CA PRO A 95 -10.15 8.92 6.44
C PRO A 95 -9.57 7.51 6.27
N LEU A 96 -9.28 6.84 7.37
CA LEU A 96 -8.80 5.46 7.38
C LEU A 96 -9.98 4.52 7.57
N LYS A 97 -10.04 3.44 6.79
CA LYS A 97 -11.05 2.39 6.93
C LYS A 97 -10.41 1.00 6.85
N THR A 98 -10.97 0.04 7.56
CA THR A 98 -10.71 -1.38 7.32
C THR A 98 -11.50 -1.84 6.09
N PRO A 99 -11.09 -2.94 5.45
CA PRO A 99 -11.89 -3.56 4.39
C PRO A 99 -13.33 -3.88 4.81
N ASP A 100 -13.55 -4.30 6.06
CA ASP A 100 -14.90 -4.64 6.55
C ASP A 100 -15.83 -3.42 6.67
N GLU A 101 -15.28 -2.20 6.70
CA GLU A 101 -16.05 -0.93 6.79
C GLU A 101 -16.44 -0.33 5.43
N ILE A 102 -16.08 -0.99 4.32
CA ILE A 102 -16.35 -0.54 2.95
C ILE A 102 -17.14 -1.56 2.11
N ILE A 103 -17.49 -2.71 2.68
CA ILE A 103 -18.32 -3.75 2.07
C ILE A 103 -19.77 -3.58 2.54
#